data_AF-A0AAJ0V6Z0-F1
#
_entry.id   AF-A0AAJ0V6Z0-F1
#
_cell.length_a   1.000
_cell.length_b   1.000
_cell.length_c   1.000
_cell.angle_alpha   90.00
_cell.angle_beta   90.00
_cell.angle_gamma   90.00
#
_symmetry.space_group_name_H-M   'P 1'
#
loop_
_entity.id
_entity.type
_entity.pdbx_description
1 polymer ?
#
loop_
_entity_poly.entity_id
_entity_poly.type
_entity_poly.pdbx_seq_one_letter_code
_entity_poly.pdbx_strand_id
1 'polypeptide(L)'
;MDNAMQTFKKLAYTDFHQMKAALEAGTVFRIKDGAENRRVTRIEPSVSGKTANVYYGGLARHYGHFNPNGSNNACGAFIYVEPQIASLADELKGKLTAATVNIAAVSVPAKPFLERFIAGAEFHTPHTCEVVVGVAFVRGHNRLDVTLRDEAGKTRVTPRYNPDGTHKFRPERNLVEGKLPPKMVERKVSIYRHAYNGSLFVIREGEVLPSIRGISNATKVGETTITEKQ
;
A
#
# COMPACT_ATOMS: atom_id res chain seq x y z
N MET A 1 9.25 -1.74 46.64
CA MET A 1 7.99 -1.43 45.92
C MET A 1 8.15 -0.02 45.39
N ASP A 2 8.69 0.09 44.18
CA ASP A 2 8.98 1.38 43.57
C ASP A 2 7.67 2.04 43.15
N ASN A 3 7.20 2.93 44.02
CA ASN A 3 6.08 3.82 43.75
C ASN A 3 6.60 4.82 42.70
N ALA A 4 6.49 4.46 41.43
CA ALA A 4 6.79 5.36 40.33
C ALA A 4 5.89 6.59 40.48
N MET A 5 6.45 7.65 41.05
CA MET A 5 5.80 8.94 41.24
C MET A 5 5.46 9.43 39.82
N GLN A 6 4.22 9.23 39.38
CA GLN A 6 3.76 9.70 38.08
C GLN A 6 3.91 11.22 38.08
N THR A 7 4.98 11.69 37.43
CA THR A 7 5.29 13.10 37.33
C THR A 7 4.26 13.76 36.43
N PHE A 8 3.60 14.80 36.95
CA PHE A 8 2.68 15.62 36.18
C PHE A 8 3.37 16.18 34.92
N LYS A 9 2.80 15.91 33.75
CA LYS A 9 3.19 16.52 32.49
C LYS A 9 2.22 17.64 32.14
N LYS A 10 2.75 18.84 31.95
CA LYS A 10 1.99 20.02 31.56
C LYS A 10 1.30 19.80 30.20
N LEU A 11 -0.01 20.04 30.15
CA LEU A 11 -0.81 20.02 28.93
C LEU A 11 -0.60 21.30 28.12
N ALA A 12 -0.70 21.18 26.79
CA ALA A 12 -0.43 22.26 25.84
C ALA A 12 -1.68 23.10 25.52
N TYR A 13 -2.58 23.31 26.48
CA TYR A 13 -3.76 24.17 26.31
C TYR A 13 -3.57 25.52 26.99
N THR A 14 -4.02 26.59 26.35
CA THR A 14 -3.89 27.98 26.85
C THR A 14 -5.12 28.47 27.61
N ASP A 15 -6.26 27.78 27.45
CA ASP A 15 -7.53 28.03 28.13
C ASP A 15 -8.40 26.74 28.16
N PHE A 16 -9.46 26.78 28.96
CA PHE A 16 -10.40 25.67 29.10
C PHE A 16 -11.39 25.52 27.95
N HIS A 17 -11.55 26.52 27.08
CA HIS A 17 -12.35 26.35 25.87
C HIS A 17 -11.66 25.38 24.90
N GLN A 18 -10.34 25.49 24.76
CA GLN A 18 -9.55 24.53 23.98
C GLN A 18 -9.60 23.12 24.57
N MET A 19 -9.51 22.99 25.90
CA MET A 19 -9.65 21.68 26.55
C MET A 19 -11.04 21.07 26.35
N LYS A 20 -12.10 21.89 26.47
CA LYS A 20 -13.48 21.46 26.21
C LYS A 20 -13.65 20.99 24.76
N ALA A 21 -13.17 21.77 23.79
CA ALA A 21 -13.22 21.40 22.38
C ALA A 21 -12.46 20.09 22.10
N ALA A 22 -11.30 19.89 22.73
CA ALA A 22 -10.56 18.64 22.61
C ALA A 22 -11.32 17.44 23.20
N LEU A 23 -12.02 17.62 24.33
CA LEU A 23 -12.85 16.57 24.94
C LEU A 23 -14.03 16.22 24.02
N GLU A 24 -14.71 17.22 23.46
CA GLU A 24 -15.82 17.04 22.50
C GLU A 24 -15.35 16.40 21.19
N ALA A 25 -14.11 16.67 20.77
CA ALA A 25 -13.46 16.01 19.64
C ALA A 25 -12.99 14.57 19.96
N GLY A 26 -13.21 14.07 21.18
CA GLY A 26 -12.92 12.68 21.57
C GLY A 26 -11.59 12.46 22.28
N THR A 27 -10.87 13.52 22.67
CA THR A 27 -9.70 13.40 23.53
C THR A 27 -10.10 12.85 24.89
N VAL A 28 -9.43 11.80 25.36
CA VAL A 28 -9.73 11.19 26.65
C VAL A 28 -8.88 11.83 27.74
N PHE A 29 -9.49 12.66 28.57
CA PHE A 29 -8.85 13.24 29.74
C PHE A 29 -9.10 12.40 31.00
N ARG A 30 -8.07 12.26 31.82
CA ARG A 30 -8.10 11.61 33.12
C ARG A 30 -7.62 12.57 34.21
N ILE A 31 -8.20 12.45 35.39
CA ILE A 31 -7.79 13.14 36.61
C ILE A 31 -7.07 12.12 37.50
N LYS A 32 -5.80 12.40 37.80
CA LYS A 32 -5.04 11.66 38.80
C LYS A 32 -5.10 12.43 40.11
N ASP A 33 -5.57 11.76 41.16
CA ASP A 33 -5.60 12.31 42.53
C ASP A 33 -5.19 11.21 43.51
N GLY A 34 -3.92 11.20 43.90
CA GLY A 34 -3.33 10.10 44.66
C GLY A 34 -3.49 8.74 43.95
N ALA A 35 -4.15 7.79 44.61
CA ALA A 35 -4.43 6.47 44.04
C ALA A 35 -5.57 6.49 42.99
N GLU A 36 -6.43 7.50 43.02
CA GLU A 36 -7.61 7.55 42.17
C GLU A 36 -7.27 8.00 40.75
N ASN A 37 -7.95 7.39 39.78
CA ASN A 37 -7.81 7.71 38.37
C ASN A 37 -9.19 7.80 37.71
N ARG A 38 -9.67 9.02 37.52
CA ARG A 38 -11.06 9.32 37.15
C ARG A 38 -11.14 9.85 35.73
N ARG A 39 -12.07 9.35 34.92
CA ARG A 39 -12.30 9.86 33.56
C ARG A 39 -13.08 11.16 33.62
N VAL A 40 -12.56 12.19 32.94
CA VAL A 40 -13.29 13.46 32.74
C VAL A 40 -14.45 13.20 31.78
N THR A 41 -15.64 13.62 32.19
CA THR A 41 -16.86 13.46 31.39
C THR A 41 -17.36 14.78 30.83
N ARG A 42 -17.03 15.91 31.50
CA ARG A 42 -17.47 17.25 31.08
C ARG A 42 -16.52 18.31 31.62
N ILE A 43 -16.29 19.36 30.83
CA ILE A 43 -15.57 20.57 31.24
C ILE A 43 -16.51 21.74 31.00
N GLU A 44 -16.73 22.55 32.04
CA GLU A 44 -17.53 23.78 31.97
C GLU A 44 -16.62 24.99 32.25
N PRO A 45 -16.06 25.62 31.20
CA PRO A 45 -15.28 26.83 31.34
C PRO A 45 -16.14 28.01 31.81
N SER A 46 -15.57 28.88 32.63
CA SER A 46 -16.12 30.22 32.85
C SER A 46 -15.99 31.08 31.58
N VAL A 47 -16.63 32.24 31.57
CA VAL A 47 -16.62 33.17 30.41
C VAL A 47 -15.21 33.56 29.96
N SER A 48 -14.25 33.64 30.88
CA SER A 48 -12.86 33.98 30.55
C SER A 48 -12.04 32.80 30.03
N GLY A 49 -12.55 31.57 30.15
CA GLY A 49 -11.83 30.34 29.84
C GLY A 49 -10.64 30.05 30.74
N LYS A 50 -10.36 30.88 31.77
CA LYS A 50 -9.21 30.71 32.67
C LYS A 50 -9.51 29.82 33.87
N THR A 51 -10.79 29.61 34.17
CA THR A 51 -11.26 28.69 35.21
C THR A 51 -12.33 27.77 34.63
N ALA A 52 -12.48 26.59 35.21
CA ALA A 52 -13.52 25.64 34.82
C ALA A 52 -13.91 24.71 35.97
N ASN A 53 -15.14 24.20 35.91
CA ASN A 53 -15.53 23.00 36.64
C ASN A 53 -15.25 21.78 35.77
N VAL A 54 -14.46 20.83 36.30
CA VAL A 54 -14.07 19.61 35.60
C VAL A 54 -14.76 18.42 36.23
N TYR A 55 -15.75 17.87 35.53
CA TYR A 55 -16.62 16.81 36.03
C TYR A 55 -16.06 15.42 35.73
N TYR A 56 -16.30 14.50 36.67
CA TYR A 56 -15.92 13.10 36.56
C TYR A 56 -17.02 12.22 37.17
N GLY A 57 -17.26 11.05 36.59
CA GLY A 57 -18.31 10.13 37.05
C GLY A 57 -19.71 10.73 36.85
N GLY A 58 -20.48 10.21 35.90
CA GLY A 58 -21.67 10.87 35.39
C GLY A 58 -22.77 11.13 36.42
N LEU A 59 -22.73 12.27 37.12
CA LEU A 59 -23.84 13.23 37.36
C LEU A 59 -23.74 14.08 38.65
N ALA A 60 -22.58 14.66 39.02
CA ALA A 60 -22.49 15.94 39.78
C ALA A 60 -21.07 16.29 40.29
N ARG A 61 -20.19 15.29 40.44
CA ARG A 61 -18.88 15.50 41.06
C ARG A 61 -17.95 16.24 40.11
N HIS A 62 -17.33 17.30 40.62
CA HIS A 62 -16.36 18.09 39.88
C HIS A 62 -15.19 18.49 40.78
N TYR A 63 -14.07 18.78 40.14
CA TYR A 63 -12.98 19.54 40.72
C TYR A 63 -13.06 20.98 40.22
N GLY A 64 -12.74 21.93 41.10
CA GLY A 64 -12.43 23.30 40.74
C GLY A 64 -10.92 23.55 40.72
N HIS A 65 -10.52 24.79 40.42
CA HIS A 65 -9.14 25.29 40.55
C HIS A 65 -8.07 24.59 39.71
N PHE A 66 -8.48 23.88 38.66
CA PHE A 66 -7.54 23.49 37.61
C PHE A 66 -7.08 24.72 36.83
N ASN A 67 -5.85 24.65 36.32
CA ASN A 67 -5.35 25.49 35.25
C ASN A 67 -5.51 24.78 33.89
N PRO A 68 -5.59 25.51 32.77
CA PRO A 68 -5.65 24.92 31.43
C PRO A 68 -4.49 23.97 31.10
N ASN A 69 -3.38 24.13 31.81
CA ASN A 69 -2.20 23.31 31.66
C ASN A 69 -2.32 21.94 32.36
N GLY A 70 -3.43 21.66 33.05
CA GLY A 70 -3.74 20.42 33.76
C GLY A 70 -3.36 20.39 35.24
N SER A 71 -2.62 21.35 35.79
CA SER A 71 -2.31 21.37 37.23
C SER A 71 -3.48 21.91 38.05
N ASN A 72 -3.64 21.46 39.30
CA ASN A 72 -4.59 22.03 40.25
C ASN A 72 -3.87 22.91 41.28
N ASN A 73 -4.40 24.10 41.55
CA ASN A 73 -3.81 25.00 42.54
C ASN A 73 -4.28 24.75 43.98
N ALA A 74 -5.37 23.98 44.16
CA ALA A 74 -5.98 23.72 45.46
C ALA A 74 -5.59 22.35 46.05
N CYS A 75 -5.15 21.40 45.22
CA CYS A 75 -4.74 20.06 45.66
C CYS A 75 -3.69 19.44 44.74
N GLY A 76 -3.19 18.26 45.10
CA GLY A 76 -2.23 17.49 44.30
C GLY A 76 -2.81 16.83 43.05
N ALA A 77 -4.07 17.09 42.71
CA ALA A 77 -4.71 16.50 41.54
C ALA A 77 -4.18 17.13 40.24
N PHE A 78 -4.10 16.34 39.17
CA PHE A 78 -3.77 16.84 37.84
C PHE A 78 -4.53 16.13 36.73
N ILE A 79 -4.78 16.87 35.66
CA ILE A 79 -5.36 16.35 34.42
C ILE A 79 -4.22 15.90 33.51
N TYR A 80 -4.36 14.69 32.97
CA TYR A 80 -3.49 14.20 31.91
C TYR A 80 -4.35 13.62 30.77
N VAL A 81 -3.80 13.64 29.56
CA VAL A 81 -4.41 12.96 28.41
C VAL A 81 -4.05 11.49 28.54
N GLU A 82 -5.07 10.63 28.63
CA GLU A 82 -4.85 9.19 28.55
C GLU A 82 -4.22 8.93 27.18
N PRO A 83 -3.01 8.34 27.12
CA PRO A 83 -2.45 7.95 25.84
C PRO A 83 -3.47 7.02 25.21
N GLN A 84 -4.08 7.46 24.11
CA GLN A 84 -4.82 6.56 23.26
C GLN A 84 -3.77 5.56 22.79
N ILE A 85 -3.76 4.38 23.42
CA ILE A 85 -3.16 3.21 22.80
C ILE A 85 -3.83 3.21 21.44
N ALA A 86 -3.04 3.47 20.39
CA ALA A 86 -3.53 3.47 19.02
C ALA A 86 -4.43 2.25 18.95
N SER A 87 -5.72 2.49 18.66
CA SER A 87 -6.67 1.39 18.52
C SER A 87 -5.97 0.31 17.70
N LEU A 88 -6.19 -0.97 17.97
CA LEU A 88 -5.62 -2.02 17.11
C LEU A 88 -5.91 -1.69 15.63
N ALA A 89 -7.01 -0.98 15.34
CA ALA A 89 -7.33 -0.41 14.03
C ALA A 89 -6.39 0.74 13.58
N ASP A 90 -5.97 1.67 14.43
CA ASP A 90 -5.00 2.72 14.11
C ASP A 90 -3.56 2.20 14.03
N GLU A 91 -3.22 1.20 14.85
CA GLU A 91 -1.95 0.49 14.75
C GLU A 91 -1.90 -0.39 13.49
N LEU A 92 -3.01 -1.06 13.14
CA LEU A 92 -3.18 -1.69 11.84
C LEU A 92 -3.17 -0.65 10.73
N LYS A 93 -3.77 0.53 10.89
CA LYS A 93 -3.78 1.60 9.89
C LYS A 93 -2.38 2.15 9.67
N GLY A 94 -1.61 2.33 10.75
CA GLY A 94 -0.20 2.74 10.74
C GLY A 94 0.73 1.68 10.16
N LYS A 95 0.51 0.40 10.46
CA LYS A 95 1.22 -0.73 9.84
C LYS A 95 0.80 -0.92 8.38
N LEU A 96 -0.47 -0.65 8.04
CA LEU A 96 -1.00 -0.68 6.68
C LEU A 96 -0.40 0.48 5.88
N THR A 97 -0.30 1.70 6.41
CA THR A 97 0.36 2.82 5.73
C THR A 97 1.88 2.66 5.66
N ALA A 98 2.55 2.15 6.70
CA ALA A 98 3.99 1.85 6.64
C ALA A 98 4.29 0.70 5.66
N ALA A 99 3.44 -0.33 5.60
CA ALA A 99 3.47 -1.31 4.53
C ALA A 99 3.20 -0.64 3.18
N THR A 100 2.24 0.29 3.07
CA THR A 100 1.94 1.01 1.81
C THR A 100 3.13 1.89 1.34
N VAL A 101 3.94 2.43 2.26
CA VAL A 101 5.15 3.21 1.92
C VAL A 101 6.33 2.30 1.56
N ASN A 102 6.45 1.11 2.16
CA ASN A 102 7.41 0.07 1.73
C ASN A 102 6.91 -0.75 0.53
N ILE A 103 5.69 -0.48 0.07
CA ILE A 103 5.10 -0.97 -1.18
C ILE A 103 5.18 0.18 -2.20
N ALA A 104 6.39 0.69 -2.44
CA ALA A 104 6.71 1.33 -3.71
C ALA A 104 6.87 0.29 -4.85
N ALA A 105 6.24 -0.88 -4.73
CA ALA A 105 6.23 -1.94 -5.75
C ALA A 105 4.93 -2.77 -5.82
N VAL A 106 3.81 -2.36 -5.20
CA VAL A 106 2.48 -2.94 -5.46
C VAL A 106 1.43 -1.84 -5.46
N SER A 107 1.14 -1.31 -6.64
CA SER A 107 0.12 -0.29 -6.88
C SER A 107 -1.30 -0.75 -6.48
N VAL A 108 -2.05 0.08 -5.73
CA VAL A 108 -3.52 -0.01 -5.60
C VAL A 108 -4.13 1.40 -5.48
N PRO A 109 -5.23 1.75 -6.18
CA PRO A 109 -5.66 1.32 -7.49
C PRO A 109 -5.49 2.48 -8.50
N ALA A 110 -4.63 2.24 -9.48
CA ALA A 110 -5.02 2.52 -10.85
C ALA A 110 -6.51 2.16 -11.03
N LYS A 111 -7.37 3.08 -11.52
CA LYS A 111 -8.82 2.86 -11.82
C LYS A 111 -9.20 1.37 -11.94
N PRO A 112 -10.27 0.87 -11.28
CA PRO A 112 -10.57 -0.56 -11.22
C PRO A 112 -10.46 -1.20 -12.61
N PHE A 113 -9.85 -2.40 -12.69
CA PHE A 113 -9.54 -3.12 -13.93
C PHE A 113 -10.56 -2.90 -15.06
N LEU A 114 -11.85 -3.02 -14.74
CA LEU A 114 -12.93 -2.84 -15.70
C LEU A 114 -12.97 -1.44 -16.35
N GLU A 115 -12.79 -0.37 -15.57
CA GLU A 115 -12.76 1.00 -16.10
C GLU A 115 -11.58 1.22 -17.05
N ARG A 116 -10.40 0.69 -16.71
CA ARG A 116 -9.22 0.81 -17.56
C ARG A 116 -9.34 -0.04 -18.81
N PHE A 117 -9.88 -1.25 -18.69
CA PHE A 117 -10.13 -2.12 -19.83
C PHE A 117 -11.12 -1.47 -20.81
N ILE A 118 -12.22 -0.89 -20.31
CA ILE A 118 -13.18 -0.13 -21.13
C ILE A 118 -12.51 1.10 -21.76
N ALA A 119 -11.59 1.76 -21.05
CA ALA A 119 -10.79 2.87 -21.58
C ALA A 119 -9.73 2.44 -22.62
N GLY A 120 -9.63 1.15 -22.95
CA GLY A 120 -8.72 0.61 -23.96
C GLY A 120 -7.35 0.16 -23.44
N ALA A 121 -7.17 0.07 -22.12
CA ALA A 121 -5.94 -0.48 -21.56
C ALA A 121 -5.88 -2.01 -21.75
N GLU A 122 -4.70 -2.51 -22.06
CA GLU A 122 -4.42 -3.94 -22.21
C GLU A 122 -4.07 -4.55 -20.86
N PHE A 123 -4.43 -5.82 -20.68
CA PHE A 123 -4.16 -6.57 -19.45
C PHE A 123 -3.67 -7.97 -19.78
N HIS A 124 -2.84 -8.53 -18.91
CA HIS A 124 -2.35 -9.90 -19.03
C HIS A 124 -2.25 -10.58 -17.67
N THR A 125 -2.13 -11.90 -17.69
CA THR A 125 -1.86 -12.73 -16.51
C THR A 125 -0.38 -13.11 -16.52
N PRO A 126 0.45 -12.61 -15.58
CA PRO A 126 1.90 -12.84 -15.60
C PRO A 126 2.27 -14.32 -15.50
N HIS A 127 1.53 -15.10 -14.71
CA HIS A 127 1.85 -16.50 -14.48
C HIS A 127 1.52 -17.42 -15.65
N THR A 128 0.42 -17.15 -16.38
CA THR A 128 -0.01 -18.00 -17.50
C THR A 128 0.34 -17.42 -18.87
N CYS A 129 0.91 -16.22 -18.91
CA CYS A 129 1.22 -15.47 -20.13
C CYS A 129 0.01 -15.25 -21.04
N GLU A 130 -1.20 -15.21 -20.47
CA GLU A 130 -2.43 -15.00 -21.23
C GLU A 130 -2.79 -13.52 -21.25
N VAL A 131 -3.32 -13.03 -22.38
CA VAL A 131 -3.81 -11.66 -22.52
C VAL A 131 -5.33 -11.59 -22.40
N VAL A 132 -5.85 -10.53 -21.81
CA VAL A 132 -7.29 -10.26 -21.76
C VAL A 132 -7.73 -9.71 -23.10
N VAL A 133 -8.70 -10.38 -23.72
CA VAL A 133 -9.26 -9.98 -25.02
C VAL A 133 -10.74 -9.59 -24.96
N GLY A 134 -11.39 -9.84 -23.82
CA GLY A 134 -12.79 -9.48 -23.63
C GLY A 134 -13.22 -9.61 -22.17
N VAL A 135 -14.23 -8.83 -21.80
CA VAL A 135 -14.82 -8.86 -20.46
C VAL A 135 -16.33 -8.75 -20.61
N ALA A 136 -17.07 -9.66 -19.96
CA ALA A 136 -18.52 -9.68 -19.97
C ALA A 136 -19.05 -9.69 -18.53
N PHE A 137 -20.03 -8.83 -18.24
CA PHE A 137 -20.71 -8.82 -16.95
C PHE A 137 -21.98 -9.68 -17.02
N VAL A 138 -22.08 -10.68 -16.15
CA VAL A 138 -23.27 -11.54 -16.08
C VAL A 138 -24.24 -10.97 -15.06
N ARG A 139 -25.27 -10.28 -15.56
CA ARG A 139 -26.34 -9.69 -14.75
C ARG A 139 -27.09 -10.80 -13.99
N GLY A 140 -27.31 -10.61 -12.69
CA GLY A 140 -27.98 -11.59 -11.80
C GLY A 140 -27.05 -12.42 -10.90
N HIS A 141 -25.78 -12.60 -11.28
CA HIS A 141 -24.79 -13.34 -10.48
C HIS A 141 -23.68 -12.46 -9.89
N ASN A 142 -23.73 -11.14 -10.15
CA ASN A 142 -22.68 -10.18 -9.80
C ASN A 142 -21.27 -10.70 -10.15
N ARG A 143 -21.13 -11.25 -11.36
CA ARG A 143 -19.97 -12.02 -11.79
C ARG A 143 -19.36 -11.42 -13.06
N LEU A 144 -18.03 -11.40 -13.08
CA LEU A 144 -17.22 -10.99 -14.22
C LEU A 144 -16.69 -12.22 -14.96
N ASP A 145 -16.99 -12.32 -16.25
CA ASP A 145 -16.44 -13.32 -17.15
C ASP A 145 -15.34 -12.67 -17.99
N VAL A 146 -14.11 -13.14 -17.81
CA VAL A 146 -12.93 -12.63 -18.51
C VAL A 146 -12.54 -13.61 -19.60
N THR A 147 -12.43 -13.13 -20.83
CA THR A 147 -11.92 -13.88 -21.97
C THR A 147 -10.41 -13.69 -22.06
N LEU A 148 -9.67 -14.78 -21.91
CA LEU A 148 -8.22 -14.85 -21.97
C LEU A 148 -7.80 -15.53 -23.28
N ARG A 149 -6.72 -15.05 -23.89
CA ARG A 149 -6.08 -15.67 -25.05
C ARG A 149 -4.65 -16.06 -24.69
N ASP A 150 -4.27 -17.29 -24.98
CA ASP A 150 -2.91 -17.80 -24.77
C ASP A 150 -1.96 -17.46 -25.93
N GLU A 151 -0.68 -17.82 -25.77
CA GLU A 151 0.37 -17.61 -26.79
C GLU A 151 0.08 -18.34 -28.11
N ALA A 152 -0.64 -19.46 -28.06
CA ALA A 152 -1.05 -20.23 -29.24
C ALA A 152 -2.28 -19.61 -29.95
N GLY A 153 -2.82 -18.50 -29.44
CA GLY A 153 -3.98 -17.82 -29.97
C GLY A 153 -5.32 -18.43 -29.55
N LYS A 154 -5.30 -19.47 -28.69
CA LYS A 154 -6.52 -20.12 -28.21
C LYS A 154 -7.16 -19.27 -27.11
N THR A 155 -8.47 -19.06 -27.25
CA THR A 155 -9.25 -18.25 -26.31
C THR A 155 -10.04 -19.13 -25.34
N ARG A 156 -10.17 -18.69 -24.09
CA ARG A 156 -11.05 -19.29 -23.09
C ARG A 156 -11.71 -18.22 -22.22
N VAL A 157 -12.93 -18.49 -21.77
CA VAL A 157 -13.67 -17.61 -20.85
C VAL A 157 -13.57 -18.16 -19.43
N THR A 158 -13.37 -17.30 -18.44
CA THR A 158 -13.32 -17.72 -17.04
C THR A 158 -14.03 -16.75 -16.08
N PRO A 159 -14.84 -17.28 -15.14
CA PRO A 159 -15.60 -16.47 -14.16
C PRO A 159 -14.86 -16.20 -12.85
N ARG A 160 -13.55 -16.49 -12.84
CA ARG A 160 -12.74 -16.58 -11.62
C ARG A 160 -12.10 -15.26 -11.23
N TYR A 161 -12.43 -14.17 -11.92
CA TYR A 161 -11.93 -12.85 -11.61
C TYR A 161 -12.97 -12.01 -10.88
N ASN A 162 -12.49 -11.16 -10.00
CA ASN A 162 -13.24 -10.10 -9.37
C ASN A 162 -13.22 -8.84 -10.27
N PRO A 163 -14.13 -7.88 -10.06
CA PRO A 163 -14.18 -6.63 -10.82
C PRO A 163 -12.90 -5.78 -10.78
N ASP A 164 -12.07 -5.98 -9.76
CA ASP A 164 -10.78 -5.31 -9.58
C ASP A 164 -9.63 -5.98 -10.35
N GLY A 165 -9.88 -7.10 -11.05
CA GLY A 165 -8.87 -7.86 -11.79
C GLY A 165 -8.14 -8.92 -10.95
N THR A 166 -8.48 -9.08 -9.67
CA THR A 166 -7.92 -10.14 -8.83
C THR A 166 -8.56 -11.50 -9.11
N HIS A 167 -7.78 -12.57 -9.07
CA HIS A 167 -8.27 -13.93 -9.26
C HIS A 167 -8.72 -14.54 -7.92
N LYS A 168 -9.95 -15.02 -7.85
CA LYS A 168 -10.66 -15.48 -6.64
C LYS A 168 -9.92 -16.55 -5.81
N PHE A 169 -9.11 -17.37 -6.46
CA PHE A 169 -8.48 -18.55 -5.84
C PHE A 169 -6.97 -18.59 -5.94
N ARG A 170 -6.36 -17.72 -6.74
CA ARG A 170 -4.96 -17.88 -7.21
C ARG A 170 -4.33 -16.51 -7.45
N PRO A 171 -3.75 -15.88 -6.42
CA PRO A 171 -3.25 -14.52 -6.52
C PRO A 171 -2.15 -14.35 -7.57
N GLU A 172 -1.38 -15.39 -7.87
CA GLU A 172 -0.38 -15.41 -8.95
C GLU A 172 -0.99 -15.21 -10.35
N ARG A 173 -2.31 -15.37 -10.48
CA ARG A 173 -3.06 -15.16 -11.72
C ARG A 173 -3.78 -13.82 -11.79
N ASN A 174 -3.50 -12.90 -10.88
CA ASN A 174 -4.07 -11.56 -10.93
C ASN A 174 -3.74 -10.87 -12.27
N LEU A 175 -4.69 -10.09 -12.78
CA LEU A 175 -4.51 -9.34 -14.01
C LEU A 175 -3.62 -8.14 -13.74
N VAL A 176 -2.62 -7.96 -14.60
CA VAL A 176 -1.69 -6.84 -14.56
C VAL A 176 -1.89 -6.00 -15.80
N GLU A 177 -1.93 -4.69 -15.61
CA GLU A 177 -2.04 -3.71 -16.69
C GLU A 177 -0.76 -3.67 -17.53
N GLY A 178 -0.93 -3.55 -18.83
CA GLY A 178 0.14 -3.45 -19.80
C GLY A 178 0.22 -4.68 -20.72
N LYS A 179 1.07 -4.54 -21.72
CA LYS A 179 1.36 -5.59 -22.68
C LYS A 179 2.07 -6.75 -22.00
N LEU A 180 1.76 -7.96 -22.46
CA LEU A 180 2.54 -9.13 -22.08
C LEU A 180 4.02 -8.85 -22.43
N PRO A 181 4.96 -9.05 -21.49
CA PRO A 181 6.36 -8.90 -21.78
C PRO A 181 6.77 -9.78 -22.96
N PRO A 182 7.64 -9.30 -23.86
CA PRO A 182 8.11 -10.11 -24.98
C PRO A 182 8.82 -11.35 -24.42
N LYS A 183 8.47 -12.51 -24.96
CA LYS A 183 9.12 -13.76 -24.60
C LYS A 183 10.58 -13.69 -25.00
N MET A 184 11.47 -13.86 -24.04
CA MET A 184 12.89 -13.94 -24.30
C MET A 184 13.22 -15.39 -24.65
N VAL A 185 13.86 -15.59 -25.80
CA VAL A 185 14.33 -16.90 -26.25
C VAL A 185 15.84 -16.91 -26.31
N GLU A 186 16.41 -18.01 -25.82
CA GLU A 186 17.81 -18.31 -25.99
C GLU A 186 18.05 -18.91 -27.37
N ARG A 187 18.85 -18.23 -28.19
CA ARG A 187 19.24 -18.72 -29.51
C ARG A 187 20.73 -19.03 -29.50
N LYS A 188 21.08 -20.21 -29.99
CA LYS A 188 22.47 -20.55 -30.29
C LYS A 188 22.94 -19.75 -31.49
N VAL A 189 24.12 -19.19 -31.36
CA VAL A 189 24.76 -18.42 -32.40
C VAL A 189 26.21 -18.82 -32.56
N SER A 190 26.69 -18.77 -33.79
CA SER A 190 28.09 -19.00 -34.10
C SER A 190 28.80 -17.66 -34.28
N ILE A 191 29.99 -17.54 -33.70
CA ILE A 191 30.85 -16.36 -33.83
C ILE A 191 31.87 -16.64 -34.93
N TYR A 192 31.91 -15.74 -35.90
CA TYR A 192 32.85 -15.78 -37.01
C TYR A 192 33.79 -14.59 -36.94
N ARG A 193 35.03 -14.81 -37.35
CA ARG A 193 36.06 -13.78 -37.44
C ARG A 193 36.44 -13.57 -38.89
N HIS A 194 36.42 -12.33 -39.36
CA HIS A 194 36.90 -11.95 -40.67
C HIS A 194 38.41 -12.12 -40.80
N ALA A 195 38.89 -12.72 -41.88
CA ALA A 195 40.34 -12.90 -42.09
C ALA A 195 41.12 -11.60 -42.24
N TYR A 196 40.57 -10.55 -42.88
CA TYR A 196 41.36 -9.37 -43.26
C TYR A 196 41.39 -8.24 -42.24
N ASN A 197 40.29 -8.01 -41.52
CA ASN A 197 40.17 -6.91 -40.55
C ASN A 197 39.93 -7.40 -39.11
N GLY A 198 39.82 -8.73 -38.92
CA GLY A 198 39.62 -9.33 -37.61
C GLY A 198 38.26 -9.07 -36.97
N SER A 199 37.31 -8.43 -37.67
CA SER A 199 35.98 -8.14 -37.13
C SER A 199 35.23 -9.43 -36.80
N LEU A 200 34.46 -9.38 -35.71
CA LEU A 200 33.61 -10.48 -35.27
C LEU A 200 32.18 -10.26 -35.75
N PHE A 201 31.55 -11.32 -36.23
CA PHE A 201 30.13 -11.34 -36.59
C PHE A 201 29.46 -12.53 -35.94
N VAL A 202 28.19 -12.36 -35.61
CA VAL A 202 27.37 -13.37 -34.94
C VAL A 202 26.30 -13.80 -35.93
N ILE A 203 26.17 -15.11 -36.15
CA ILE A 203 25.25 -15.69 -37.12
C ILE A 203 24.34 -16.67 -36.40
N ARG A 204 23.03 -16.53 -36.61
CA ARG A 204 22.02 -17.41 -36.01
C ARG A 204 22.03 -18.77 -36.69
N GLU A 205 21.71 -19.78 -35.90
CA GLU A 205 21.47 -21.11 -36.44
C GLU A 205 20.28 -21.08 -37.43
N GLY A 206 20.52 -21.49 -38.68
CA GLY A 206 19.53 -21.47 -39.77
C GLY A 206 19.47 -20.18 -40.59
N GLU A 207 20.22 -19.14 -40.24
CA GLU A 207 20.31 -17.91 -41.03
C GLU A 207 21.23 -18.12 -42.24
N VAL A 208 20.68 -17.97 -43.44
CA VAL A 208 21.46 -18.06 -44.69
C VAL A 208 22.10 -16.71 -44.97
N LEU A 209 23.42 -16.67 -44.95
CA LEU A 209 24.14 -15.46 -45.27
C LEU A 209 24.18 -15.24 -46.78
N PRO A 210 23.94 -13.99 -47.24
CA PRO A 210 24.19 -13.65 -48.63
C PRO A 210 25.68 -13.86 -48.96
N SER A 211 25.97 -14.24 -50.19
CA SER A 211 27.35 -14.41 -50.69
C SER A 211 28.04 -13.05 -50.84
N ILE A 212 28.41 -12.46 -49.70
CA ILE A 212 29.20 -11.22 -49.62
C ILE A 212 30.66 -11.62 -49.52
N ARG A 213 31.51 -11.02 -50.37
CA ARG A 213 32.96 -11.31 -50.48
C ARG A 213 33.74 -11.25 -49.15
N GLY A 214 33.22 -10.54 -48.14
CA GLY A 214 33.79 -10.53 -46.79
C GLY A 214 33.48 -11.79 -45.97
N ILE A 215 32.31 -12.41 -46.14
CA ILE A 215 31.88 -13.55 -45.33
C ILE A 215 32.53 -14.86 -45.81
N SER A 216 32.87 -14.97 -47.10
CA SER A 216 33.52 -16.16 -47.68
C SER A 216 34.89 -16.47 -47.07
N ASN A 217 35.55 -15.47 -46.45
CA ASN A 217 36.84 -15.62 -45.77
C ASN A 217 36.73 -15.54 -44.25
N ALA A 218 35.54 -15.76 -43.69
CA ALA A 218 35.34 -15.77 -42.25
C ALA A 218 35.53 -17.18 -41.67
N THR A 219 36.25 -17.28 -40.56
CA THR A 219 36.43 -18.56 -39.85
C THR A 219 35.56 -18.57 -38.60
N LYS A 220 34.88 -19.69 -38.33
CA LYS A 220 34.17 -19.88 -37.07
C LYS A 220 35.18 -19.95 -35.93
N VAL A 221 35.02 -19.08 -34.93
CA VAL A 221 35.93 -18.97 -33.78
C VAL A 221 35.28 -19.33 -32.45
N GLY A 222 33.95 -19.50 -32.44
CA GLY A 222 33.25 -19.94 -31.24
C GLY A 222 31.75 -20.11 -31.44
N GLU A 223 31.10 -20.57 -30.37
CA GLU A 223 29.66 -20.65 -30.23
C GLU A 223 29.25 -19.97 -28.92
N THR A 224 28.11 -19.31 -28.92
CA THR A 224 27.53 -18.76 -27.70
C THR A 224 26.00 -18.78 -27.80
N THR A 225 25.35 -18.43 -26.70
CA THR A 225 23.91 -18.29 -26.63
C THR A 225 23.60 -16.82 -26.41
N ILE A 226 22.70 -16.27 -27.23
CA ILE A 226 22.19 -14.92 -27.01
C ILE A 226 20.73 -14.99 -26.58
N THR A 227 20.36 -14.10 -25.67
CA THR A 227 18.98 -13.93 -25.23
C THR A 227 18.36 -12.81 -26.06
N GLU A 228 17.40 -13.15 -26.91
CA GLU A 228 16.72 -12.18 -27.78
C GLU A 228 15.20 -12.25 -27.58
N LYS A 229 14.49 -11.17 -27.95
CA LYS A 229 13.02 -11.18 -28.02
C LYS A 229 12.59 -12.12 -29.14
N GLN A 230 11.61 -12.97 -28.87
CA GLN A 230 11.02 -13.89 -29.85
C GLN A 230 10.31 -13.14 -30.96
#